data_AF-A0A249PN76-F1
#
_entry.id   AF-A0A249PN76-F1
#
_cell.length_a   1.000
_cell.length_b   1.000
_cell.length_c   1.000
_cell.angle_alpha   90.00
_cell.angle_beta   90.00
_cell.angle_gamma   90.00
#
_symmetry.space_group_name_H-M   'P 1'
#
loop_
_entity.id
_entity.type
_entity.pdbx_description
1 polymer ?
#
loop_
_entity_poly.entity_id
_entity_poly.type
_entity_poly.pdbx_seq_one_letter_code
_entity_poly.pdbx_strand_id
1 'polypeptide(L)'
;MVAAQAPQALPVSDVHFGGGTPTIIKPEDFLALMDLLRRSFAFRKTIAVEIEPRTFTAEMAEALGAAEVSHVSLGVQSFDPIVQKATNRVQRKAQTTAAIENLRRIGISRINFDLMYGLPHQTVQSCVQSATAAVAMRRDRLAVFGYAHVPSYRKNQRIMIDETALPDIAARAEQAVAVAETYLPNGAGAVAVLASLPLAAKSQPVL
;
A
#
# COMPACT_ATOMS: atom_id res chain seq x y z
N MET A 1 -0.47 -25.69 -15.27
CA MET A 1 -0.14 -25.11 -13.95
C MET A 1 0.79 -26.05 -13.20
N VAL A 2 1.70 -25.54 -12.36
CA VAL A 2 2.60 -26.37 -11.53
C VAL A 2 1.82 -27.32 -10.63
N ALA A 3 0.69 -26.86 -10.08
CA ALA A 3 -0.22 -27.70 -9.29
C ALA A 3 -0.68 -28.99 -10.00
N ALA A 4 -0.90 -28.94 -11.33
CA ALA A 4 -1.32 -30.10 -12.11
C ALA A 4 -0.19 -31.13 -12.33
N GLN A 5 1.05 -30.75 -12.05
CA GLN A 5 2.22 -31.63 -12.13
C GLN A 5 2.59 -32.22 -10.76
N ALA A 6 1.92 -31.78 -9.69
CA ALA A 6 2.18 -32.27 -8.34
C ALA A 6 1.34 -33.52 -8.06
N PRO A 7 1.94 -34.59 -7.48
CA PRO A 7 1.21 -35.82 -7.15
C PRO A 7 0.21 -35.65 -5.99
N GLN A 8 0.30 -34.54 -5.26
CA GLN A 8 -0.60 -34.17 -4.16
C GLN A 8 -0.82 -32.65 -4.16
N ALA A 9 -1.93 -32.21 -3.56
CA ALA A 9 -2.24 -30.79 -3.43
C ALA A 9 -1.13 -30.06 -2.67
N LEU A 10 -0.57 -29.02 -3.29
CA LEU A 10 0.52 -28.25 -2.70
C LEU A 10 -0.06 -27.34 -1.60
N PRO A 11 0.45 -27.41 -0.35
CA PRO A 11 -0.01 -26.55 0.72
C PRO A 11 0.43 -25.10 0.46
N VAL A 12 -0.50 -24.16 0.60
CA VAL A 12 -0.24 -22.73 0.53
C VAL A 12 -0.67 -22.08 1.84
N SER A 13 0.29 -21.51 2.56
CA SER A 13 0.02 -20.79 3.80
C SER A 13 -0.53 -19.40 3.51
N ASP A 14 0.13 -18.64 2.64
CA ASP A 14 -0.15 -17.24 2.43
C ASP A 14 -0.17 -16.88 0.94
N VAL A 15 -1.16 -16.06 0.57
CA VAL A 15 -1.29 -15.50 -0.77
C VAL A 15 -1.24 -13.98 -0.66
N HIS A 16 -0.38 -13.37 -1.47
CA HIS A 16 -0.21 -11.93 -1.52
C HIS A 16 -0.45 -11.45 -2.94
N PHE A 17 -1.45 -10.60 -3.12
CA PHE A 17 -1.69 -9.86 -4.34
C PHE A 17 -1.08 -8.47 -4.19
N GLY A 18 0.03 -8.20 -4.89
CA GLY A 18 0.75 -6.93 -4.78
C GLY A 18 1.55 -6.54 -6.03
N GLY A 19 2.33 -5.46 -5.92
CA GLY A 19 3.28 -4.93 -6.92
C GLY A 19 2.73 -3.81 -7.82
N GLY A 20 1.43 -3.77 -8.05
CA GLY A 20 0.72 -2.74 -8.82
C GLY A 20 -0.61 -2.38 -8.18
N THR A 21 -1.70 -2.40 -8.95
CA THR A 21 -3.06 -2.30 -8.40
C THR A 21 -3.82 -3.59 -8.67
N PRO A 22 -3.67 -4.65 -7.83
CA PRO A 22 -4.42 -5.90 -8.01
C PRO A 22 -5.93 -5.68 -8.10
N THR A 23 -6.42 -4.65 -7.41
CA THR A 23 -7.82 -4.24 -7.39
C THR A 23 -8.31 -3.50 -8.65
N ILE A 24 -7.50 -3.43 -9.71
CA ILE A 24 -7.93 -2.85 -11.00
C ILE A 24 -8.74 -3.84 -11.86
N ILE A 25 -8.59 -5.13 -11.59
CA ILE A 25 -9.38 -6.16 -12.29
C ILE A 25 -10.84 -6.06 -11.88
N LYS A 26 -11.75 -6.68 -12.63
CA LYS A 26 -13.16 -6.67 -12.27
C LYS A 26 -13.41 -7.56 -11.04
N PRO A 27 -14.41 -7.22 -10.19
CA PRO A 27 -14.74 -8.04 -9.02
C PRO A 27 -14.97 -9.51 -9.36
N GLU A 28 -15.67 -9.81 -10.46
CA GLU A 28 -15.93 -11.17 -10.93
C GLU A 28 -14.66 -11.91 -11.36
N ASP A 29 -13.70 -11.20 -11.96
CA ASP A 29 -12.42 -11.77 -12.37
C ASP A 29 -11.55 -12.12 -11.14
N PHE A 30 -11.61 -11.28 -10.09
CA PHE A 30 -10.93 -11.56 -8.83
C PHE A 30 -11.48 -12.83 -8.16
N LEU A 31 -12.81 -12.98 -8.12
CA LEU A 31 -13.44 -14.19 -7.58
C LEU A 31 -13.09 -15.43 -8.41
N ALA A 32 -13.16 -15.34 -9.73
CA ALA A 32 -12.79 -16.43 -10.62
C ALA A 32 -11.32 -16.86 -10.44
N LEU A 33 -10.42 -15.91 -10.23
CA LEU A 33 -9.02 -16.16 -9.92
C LEU A 33 -8.85 -16.88 -8.58
N MET A 34 -9.54 -16.41 -7.53
CA MET A 34 -9.51 -17.04 -6.22
C MET A 34 -10.03 -18.47 -6.24
N ASP A 35 -11.11 -18.73 -6.99
CA ASP A 35 -11.65 -20.06 -7.19
C ASP A 35 -10.65 -20.99 -7.92
N LEU A 36 -9.99 -20.47 -8.96
CA LEU A 36 -8.95 -21.23 -9.67
C LEU A 36 -7.81 -21.60 -8.72
N LEU A 37 -7.36 -20.67 -7.88
CA LEU A 37 -6.29 -20.93 -6.92
C LEU A 37 -6.72 -21.96 -5.87
N ARG A 38 -7.92 -21.83 -5.29
CA ARG A 38 -8.47 -22.78 -4.31
C ARG A 38 -8.64 -24.20 -4.87
N ARG A 39 -8.98 -24.33 -6.16
CA ARG A 39 -9.03 -25.64 -6.84
C ARG A 39 -7.64 -26.24 -7.09
N SER A 40 -6.62 -25.40 -7.17
CA SER A 40 -5.26 -25.80 -7.54
C SER A 40 -4.35 -26.06 -6.33
N PHE A 41 -4.64 -25.48 -5.17
CA PHE A 41 -3.77 -25.52 -4.00
C PHE A 41 -4.57 -25.77 -2.72
N ALA A 42 -3.92 -26.34 -1.70
CA ALA A 42 -4.51 -26.50 -0.37
C ALA A 42 -4.29 -25.23 0.48
N PHE A 43 -5.24 -24.30 0.43
CA PHE A 43 -5.23 -23.03 1.16
C PHE A 43 -5.44 -23.23 2.66
N ARG A 44 -4.65 -22.56 3.52
CA ARG A 44 -4.86 -22.68 4.97
C ARG A 44 -4.76 -21.44 5.85
N LYS A 45 -4.23 -20.27 5.44
CA LYS A 45 -4.04 -19.19 6.44
C LYS A 45 -4.42 -17.78 6.03
N THR A 46 -3.78 -17.18 5.03
CA THR A 46 -3.86 -15.71 4.88
C THR A 46 -3.95 -15.28 3.42
N ILE A 47 -4.86 -14.36 3.11
CA ILE A 47 -4.91 -13.68 1.81
C ILE A 47 -4.77 -12.19 2.06
N ALA A 48 -3.71 -11.60 1.50
CA ALA A 48 -3.41 -10.18 1.61
C ALA A 48 -3.50 -9.52 0.22
N VAL A 49 -4.10 -8.33 0.17
CA VAL A 49 -4.30 -7.59 -1.09
C VAL A 49 -3.88 -6.13 -0.95
N GLU A 50 -3.07 -5.64 -1.90
CA GLU A 50 -2.79 -4.22 -2.07
C GLU A 50 -3.96 -3.49 -2.77
N ILE A 51 -4.35 -2.33 -2.24
CA ILE A 51 -5.49 -1.53 -2.68
C ILE A 51 -5.02 -0.15 -3.10
N GLU A 52 -5.45 0.28 -4.29
CA GLU A 52 -5.39 1.66 -4.76
C GLU A 52 -6.68 2.38 -4.38
N PRO A 53 -6.67 3.30 -3.39
CA PRO A 53 -7.90 3.93 -2.93
C PRO A 53 -8.58 4.78 -4.02
N ARG A 54 -7.85 5.27 -5.03
CA ARG A 54 -8.41 6.12 -6.09
C ARG A 54 -9.43 5.41 -6.97
N THR A 55 -9.27 4.10 -7.16
CA THR A 55 -10.08 3.28 -8.07
C THR A 55 -10.85 2.19 -7.34
N PHE A 56 -10.77 2.13 -6.01
CA PHE A 56 -11.42 1.10 -5.21
C PHE A 56 -12.92 1.35 -5.09
N THR A 57 -13.73 0.33 -5.37
CA THR A 57 -15.20 0.42 -5.37
C THR A 57 -15.81 -0.46 -4.28
N ALA A 58 -17.09 -0.24 -3.99
CA ALA A 58 -17.84 -1.06 -3.02
C ALA A 58 -18.01 -2.50 -3.52
N GLU A 59 -18.20 -2.71 -4.82
CA GLU A 59 -18.32 -4.02 -5.46
C GLU A 59 -17.02 -4.81 -5.34
N MET A 60 -15.87 -4.15 -5.52
CA MET A 60 -14.58 -4.79 -5.28
C MET A 60 -14.43 -5.17 -3.80
N ALA A 61 -14.85 -4.31 -2.86
CA ALA A 61 -14.83 -4.65 -1.44
C ALA A 61 -15.66 -5.90 -1.12
N GLU A 62 -16.83 -6.05 -1.73
CA GLU A 62 -17.68 -7.24 -1.57
C GLU A 62 -17.02 -8.49 -2.15
N ALA A 63 -16.36 -8.39 -3.30
CA ALA A 63 -15.56 -9.48 -3.85
C ALA A 63 -14.39 -9.87 -2.94
N LEU A 64 -13.68 -8.92 -2.32
CA LEU A 64 -12.63 -9.21 -1.35
C LEU A 64 -13.20 -9.94 -0.11
N GLY A 65 -14.37 -9.53 0.37
CA GLY A 65 -15.07 -10.20 1.46
C GLY A 65 -15.48 -11.64 1.12
N ALA A 66 -16.11 -11.85 -0.05
CA ALA A 66 -16.49 -13.18 -0.53
C ALA A 66 -15.28 -14.09 -0.81
N ALA A 67 -14.14 -13.50 -1.16
CA ALA A 67 -12.87 -14.19 -1.31
C ALA A 67 -12.17 -14.49 0.02
N GLU A 68 -12.74 -14.11 1.17
CA GLU A 68 -12.15 -14.30 2.50
C GLU A 68 -10.77 -13.63 2.65
N VAL A 69 -10.59 -12.47 2.02
CA VAL A 69 -9.38 -11.66 2.20
C VAL A 69 -9.25 -11.27 3.67
N SER A 70 -8.10 -11.56 4.27
CA SER A 70 -7.89 -11.39 5.71
C SER A 70 -7.25 -10.06 6.07
N HIS A 71 -6.44 -9.49 5.16
CA HIS A 71 -5.72 -8.24 5.38
C HIS A 71 -5.61 -7.46 4.07
N VAL A 72 -5.54 -6.13 4.19
CA VAL A 72 -5.33 -5.26 3.04
C VAL A 72 -4.30 -4.20 3.34
N SER A 73 -3.61 -3.73 2.30
CA SER A 73 -2.70 -2.57 2.39
C SER A 73 -3.16 -1.49 1.44
N LEU A 74 -3.48 -0.31 1.95
CA LEU A 74 -3.90 0.84 1.14
C LEU A 74 -2.67 1.67 0.78
N GLY A 75 -2.45 1.81 -0.53
CA GLY A 75 -1.48 2.74 -1.08
C GLY A 75 -1.94 4.19 -0.90
N VAL A 76 -1.58 4.81 0.23
CA VAL A 76 -1.87 6.24 0.48
C VAL A 76 -0.73 7.14 0.01
N GLN A 77 0.51 6.77 0.30
CA GLN A 77 1.78 7.46 -0.01
C GLN A 77 1.93 8.81 0.70
N SER A 78 1.05 9.77 0.41
CA SER A 78 1.04 11.09 1.03
C SER A 78 -0.36 11.70 0.97
N PHE A 79 -0.73 12.48 1.99
CA PHE A 79 -1.93 13.31 1.96
C PHE A 79 -1.64 14.76 1.55
N ASP A 80 -0.37 15.12 1.33
CA ASP A 80 0.04 16.46 0.90
C ASP A 80 -0.32 16.70 -0.58
N PRO A 81 -1.21 17.66 -0.90
CA PRO A 81 -1.61 17.95 -2.27
C PRO A 81 -0.46 18.35 -3.21
N ILE A 82 0.59 19.01 -2.68
CA ILE A 82 1.76 19.43 -3.48
C ILE A 82 2.53 18.18 -3.91
N VAL A 83 2.82 17.29 -2.96
CA VAL A 83 3.50 16.02 -3.21
C VAL A 83 2.67 15.13 -4.15
N GLN A 84 1.35 15.05 -3.94
CA GLN A 84 0.46 14.29 -4.81
C GLN A 84 0.47 14.81 -6.25
N LYS A 85 0.46 16.13 -6.44
CA LYS A 85 0.54 16.74 -7.78
C LYS A 85 1.89 16.44 -8.43
N ALA A 86 2.98 16.58 -7.70
CA ALA A 86 4.34 16.35 -8.20
C ALA A 86 4.64 14.88 -8.53
N THR A 87 3.89 13.95 -7.94
CA THR A 87 3.98 12.51 -8.22
C THR A 87 2.89 12.00 -9.17
N ASN A 88 2.07 12.90 -9.72
CA ASN A 88 0.92 12.58 -10.57
C ASN A 88 -0.07 11.58 -9.93
N ARG A 89 -0.23 11.67 -8.60
CA ARG A 89 -1.01 10.76 -7.78
C ARG A 89 -2.02 11.51 -6.90
N VAL A 90 -2.92 12.26 -7.53
CA VAL A 90 -3.95 13.01 -6.81
C VAL A 90 -4.98 12.05 -6.20
N GLN A 91 -5.09 12.05 -4.88
CA GLN A 91 -6.00 11.23 -4.09
C GLN A 91 -6.63 12.09 -2.98
N ARG A 92 -7.96 12.24 -3.04
CA ARG A 92 -8.68 12.92 -1.97
C ARG A 92 -8.72 12.04 -0.73
N LYS A 93 -8.56 12.63 0.45
CA LYS A 93 -8.70 11.95 1.75
C LYS A 93 -10.00 11.14 1.85
N ALA A 94 -11.09 11.66 1.30
CA ALA A 94 -12.40 11.00 1.27
C ALA A 94 -12.38 9.63 0.55
N GLN A 95 -11.54 9.43 -0.46
CA GLN A 95 -11.42 8.13 -1.15
C GLN A 95 -10.81 7.09 -0.21
N THR A 96 -9.79 7.45 0.55
CA THR A 96 -9.21 6.56 1.58
C THR A 96 -10.22 6.24 2.66
N THR A 97 -10.97 7.24 3.16
CA THR A 97 -12.01 7.03 4.16
C THR A 97 -13.10 6.09 3.66
N ALA A 98 -13.63 6.30 2.45
CA ALA A 98 -14.64 5.45 1.85
C ALA A 98 -14.15 4.00 1.65
N ALA A 99 -12.89 3.82 1.24
CA ALA A 99 -12.30 2.49 1.10
C ALA A 99 -12.28 1.74 2.44
N ILE A 100 -11.85 2.39 3.52
CA ILE A 100 -11.84 1.80 4.88
C ILE A 100 -13.25 1.43 5.33
N GLU A 101 -14.22 2.31 5.13
CA GLU A 101 -15.60 2.07 5.53
C GLU A 101 -16.19 0.86 4.79
N ASN A 102 -15.96 0.77 3.48
CA ASN A 102 -16.37 -0.36 2.66
C ASN A 102 -15.74 -1.67 3.15
N LEU A 103 -14.43 -1.67 3.42
CA LEU A 103 -13.71 -2.85 3.92
C LEU A 103 -14.22 -3.29 5.30
N ARG A 104 -14.40 -2.35 6.24
CA ARG A 104 -14.90 -2.65 7.59
C ARG A 104 -16.33 -3.18 7.55
N ARG A 105 -17.19 -2.65 6.67
CA ARG A 105 -18.57 -3.12 6.49
C ARG A 105 -18.64 -4.60 6.12
N ILE A 106 -17.67 -5.11 5.35
CA ILE A 106 -17.60 -6.52 4.95
C ILE A 106 -16.72 -7.38 5.89
N GLY A 107 -16.34 -6.83 7.05
CA GLY A 107 -15.62 -7.57 8.11
C GLY A 107 -14.09 -7.56 7.98
N ILE A 108 -13.51 -6.91 6.97
CA ILE A 108 -12.06 -6.73 6.87
C ILE A 108 -11.64 -5.59 7.81
N SER A 109 -11.19 -5.96 9.00
CA SER A 109 -10.71 -4.98 9.98
C SER A 109 -9.23 -4.70 9.85
N ARG A 110 -8.42 -5.68 9.40
CA ARG A 110 -6.95 -5.62 9.37
C ARG A 110 -6.46 -4.82 8.16
N ILE A 111 -6.44 -3.50 8.32
CA ILE A 111 -6.16 -2.52 7.29
C ILE A 111 -4.81 -1.86 7.58
N ASN A 112 -3.85 -2.05 6.68
CA ASN A 112 -2.55 -1.39 6.70
C ASN A 112 -2.56 -0.18 5.76
N PHE A 113 -1.80 0.85 6.11
CA PHE A 113 -1.53 1.97 5.20
C PHE A 113 -0.05 1.99 4.83
N ASP A 114 0.21 2.29 3.57
CA ASP A 114 1.55 2.52 3.05
C ASP A 114 1.74 4.02 2.82
N LEU A 115 2.61 4.65 3.61
CA LEU A 115 3.07 6.02 3.41
C LEU A 115 4.50 6.04 2.87
N MET A 116 4.90 7.19 2.32
CA MET A 116 6.24 7.39 1.81
C MET A 116 6.86 8.69 2.34
N TYR A 117 8.17 8.68 2.53
CA TYR A 117 8.99 9.87 2.72
C TYR A 117 10.00 10.00 1.59
N GLY A 118 10.61 11.17 1.42
CA GLY A 118 11.58 11.43 0.36
C GLY A 118 10.99 11.70 -1.01
N LEU A 119 9.69 11.98 -1.11
CA LEU A 119 9.04 12.38 -2.37
C LEU A 119 9.33 13.84 -2.73
N PRO A 120 9.13 14.26 -4.00
CA PRO A 120 9.33 15.65 -4.42
C PRO A 120 8.51 16.65 -3.58
N HIS A 121 9.13 17.77 -3.22
CA HIS A 121 8.59 18.85 -2.37
C HIS A 121 8.16 18.43 -0.96
N GLN A 122 8.40 17.17 -0.56
CA GLN A 122 7.99 16.70 0.76
C GLN A 122 8.85 17.34 1.85
N THR A 123 8.22 17.79 2.93
CA THR A 123 8.88 18.40 4.09
C THR A 123 8.67 17.54 5.32
N VAL A 124 9.46 17.77 6.37
CA VAL A 124 9.23 17.15 7.69
C VAL A 124 7.80 17.38 8.17
N GLN A 125 7.33 18.62 8.05
CA GLN A 125 5.96 18.98 8.46
C GLN A 125 4.89 18.21 7.67
N SER A 126 5.04 18.08 6.34
CA SER A 126 4.03 17.39 5.54
C SER A 126 4.05 15.87 5.72
N CYS A 127 5.22 15.29 6.01
CA CYS A 127 5.35 13.92 6.50
C CYS A 127 4.57 13.68 7.80
N VAL A 128 4.79 14.53 8.82
CA VAL A 128 4.10 14.45 10.12
C VAL A 128 2.59 14.62 9.96
N GLN A 129 2.14 15.55 9.12
CA GLN A 129 0.72 15.76 8.84
C GLN A 129 0.09 14.53 8.17
N SER A 130 0.76 13.92 7.19
CA SER A 130 0.28 12.71 6.51
C SER A 130 0.22 11.52 7.48
N ALA A 131 1.26 11.36 8.30
CA ALA A 131 1.32 10.34 9.35
C ALA A 131 0.19 10.52 10.38
N THR A 132 -0.02 11.73 10.87
CA THR A 132 -1.09 12.08 11.83
C THR A 132 -2.48 11.83 11.22
N ALA A 133 -2.68 12.20 9.96
CA ALA A 133 -3.94 11.94 9.26
C ALA A 133 -4.21 10.44 9.11
N ALA A 134 -3.18 9.63 8.82
CA ALA A 134 -3.29 8.18 8.83
C ALA A 134 -3.67 7.66 10.23
N VAL A 135 -3.04 8.18 11.29
CA VAL A 135 -3.37 7.83 12.69
C VAL A 135 -4.84 7.99 13.01
N ALA A 136 -5.39 9.15 12.66
CA ALA A 136 -6.78 9.45 12.91
C ALA A 136 -7.77 8.48 12.23
N MET A 137 -7.37 7.78 11.16
CA MET A 137 -8.23 6.84 10.43
C MET A 137 -8.31 5.43 11.06
N ARG A 138 -7.62 5.18 12.19
CA ARG A 138 -7.68 3.91 12.94
C ARG A 138 -7.29 2.65 12.13
N ARG A 139 -6.31 2.77 11.24
CA ARG A 139 -5.62 1.62 10.61
C ARG A 139 -4.91 0.75 11.66
N ASP A 140 -4.67 -0.52 11.35
CA ASP A 140 -3.97 -1.49 12.21
C ASP A 140 -2.45 -1.29 12.21
N ARG A 141 -1.89 -1.05 11.01
CA ARG A 141 -0.45 -0.83 10.82
C ARG A 141 -0.22 0.36 9.90
N LEU A 142 0.86 1.09 10.16
CA LEU A 142 1.44 2.01 9.21
C LEU A 142 2.81 1.49 8.75
N ALA A 143 2.97 1.23 7.45
CA ALA A 143 4.28 1.05 6.85
C ALA A 143 4.70 2.36 6.19
N VAL A 144 5.96 2.75 6.41
CA VAL A 144 6.50 4.02 5.92
C VAL A 144 7.75 3.72 5.12
N PHE A 145 7.71 3.95 3.81
CA PHE A 145 8.79 3.60 2.89
C PHE A 145 9.58 4.84 2.46
N GLY A 146 10.91 4.74 2.45
CA GLY A 146 11.73 5.77 1.81
C GLY A 146 11.60 5.68 0.29
N TYR A 147 11.26 6.76 -0.40
CA TYR A 147 11.20 6.78 -1.85
C TYR A 147 12.54 6.41 -2.48
N ALA A 148 12.56 5.37 -3.31
CA ALA A 148 13.71 4.99 -4.11
C ALA A 148 13.60 5.60 -5.52
N HIS A 149 14.46 6.58 -5.81
CA HIS A 149 14.58 7.18 -7.12
C HIS A 149 15.58 6.38 -7.98
N VAL A 150 15.07 5.61 -8.93
CA VAL A 150 15.80 4.71 -9.83
C VAL A 150 15.30 4.85 -11.28
N PRO A 151 15.44 6.05 -11.90
CA PRO A 151 14.85 6.37 -13.21
C PRO A 151 15.38 5.50 -14.37
N SER A 152 16.55 4.89 -14.21
CA SER A 152 17.11 3.90 -15.15
C SER A 152 16.29 2.61 -15.20
N TYR A 153 15.66 2.24 -14.08
CA TYR A 153 14.82 1.05 -13.96
C TYR A 153 13.33 1.39 -14.08
N ARG A 154 12.87 2.48 -13.46
CA ARG A 154 11.47 2.95 -13.47
C ARG A 154 11.33 4.17 -14.37
N LYS A 155 11.02 3.94 -15.65
CA LYS A 155 10.94 4.99 -16.69
C LYS A 155 9.94 6.12 -16.36
N ASN A 156 8.86 5.82 -15.63
CA ASN A 156 7.89 6.83 -15.21
C ASN A 156 8.52 7.88 -14.27
N GLN A 157 9.46 7.48 -13.41
CA GLN A 157 10.17 8.42 -12.53
C GLN A 157 10.97 9.44 -13.36
N ARG A 158 11.65 9.00 -14.41
CA ARG A 158 12.40 9.89 -15.31
C ARG A 158 11.54 10.95 -15.98
N ILE A 159 10.28 10.64 -16.26
CA ILE A 159 9.37 11.51 -17.02
C ILE A 159 8.59 12.43 -16.08
N MET A 160 8.20 11.93 -14.91
CA MET A 160 7.23 12.60 -14.04
C MET A 160 7.86 13.32 -12.84
N ILE A 161 9.09 12.98 -12.47
CA ILE A 161 9.71 13.46 -11.24
C ILE A 161 10.75 14.52 -11.57
N ASP A 162 10.55 15.72 -11.02
CA ASP A 162 11.57 16.76 -10.98
C ASP A 162 12.60 16.42 -9.90
N GLU A 163 13.81 16.04 -10.32
CA GLU A 163 14.89 15.68 -9.41
C GLU A 163 15.35 16.85 -8.53
N THR A 164 15.17 18.11 -8.98
CA THR A 164 15.55 19.29 -8.20
C THR A 164 14.63 19.52 -7.01
N ALA A 165 13.44 18.92 -7.03
CA ALA A 165 12.46 18.97 -5.96
C ALA A 165 12.65 17.83 -4.94
N LEU A 166 13.58 16.89 -5.16
CA LEU A 166 13.82 15.79 -4.24
C LEU A 166 14.58 16.28 -2.99
N PRO A 167 14.18 15.82 -1.79
CA PRO A 167 14.95 16.10 -0.58
C PRO A 167 16.30 15.38 -0.61
N ASP A 168 17.33 16.04 -0.08
CA ASP A 168 18.65 15.44 0.09
C ASP A 168 18.66 14.36 1.20
N ILE A 169 19.83 13.77 1.43
CA ILE A 169 19.99 12.67 2.40
C ILE A 169 19.64 13.14 3.83
N ALA A 170 20.02 14.35 4.21
CA ALA A 170 19.77 14.87 5.55
C ALA A 170 18.27 15.12 5.77
N ALA A 171 17.62 15.81 4.84
CA ALA A 171 16.18 16.05 4.87
C ALA A 171 15.38 14.74 4.88
N ARG A 172 15.81 13.72 4.11
CA ARG A 172 15.17 12.39 4.13
C ARG A 172 15.32 11.68 5.48
N ALA A 173 16.46 11.83 6.15
CA ALA A 173 16.67 11.27 7.48
C ALA A 173 15.76 11.96 8.51
N GLU A 174 15.68 13.30 8.48
CA GLU A 174 14.79 14.07 9.35
C GLU A 174 13.31 13.68 9.14
N GLN A 175 12.88 13.52 7.89
CA GLN A 175 11.54 13.06 7.56
C GLN A 175 11.24 11.68 8.15
N ALA A 176 12.17 10.73 8.02
CA ALA A 176 11.99 9.38 8.54
C ALA A 176 11.86 9.36 10.07
N VAL A 177 12.72 10.13 10.77
CA VAL A 177 12.68 10.28 12.23
C VAL A 177 11.36 10.91 12.67
N ALA A 178 10.96 12.03 12.07
CA ALA A 178 9.73 12.72 12.46
C ALA A 178 8.45 11.87 12.27
N VAL A 179 8.41 11.05 11.21
CA VAL A 179 7.29 10.11 11.03
C VAL A 179 7.29 9.03 12.12
N ALA A 180 8.45 8.51 12.50
CA ALA A 180 8.56 7.54 13.60
C ALA A 180 8.09 8.15 14.93
N GLU A 181 8.50 9.39 15.22
CA GLU A 181 8.15 10.09 16.46
C GLU A 181 6.67 10.45 16.57
N THR A 182 5.95 10.62 15.46
CA THR A 182 4.50 10.87 15.45
C THR A 182 3.70 9.77 16.19
N TYR A 183 4.30 8.60 16.39
CA TYR A 183 3.65 7.40 16.93
C TYR A 183 4.04 7.03 18.35
N LEU A 184 5.23 7.41 18.82
CA LEU A 184 5.68 7.11 20.19
C LEU A 184 4.72 7.63 21.29
N PRO A 185 4.05 8.80 21.16
CA PRO A 185 3.16 9.31 22.20
C PRO A 185 1.73 8.74 22.17
N ASN A 186 1.29 8.15 21.04
CA ASN A 186 -0.14 8.00 20.76
C ASN A 186 -0.72 6.59 20.98
N GLY A 187 0.08 5.59 21.38
CA GLY A 187 -0.37 4.21 21.65
C GLY A 187 -1.05 3.50 20.46
N ALA A 188 -0.96 4.06 19.26
CA ALA A 188 -1.80 3.72 18.12
C ALA A 188 -1.09 2.82 17.11
N GLY A 189 -1.13 1.51 17.34
CA GLY A 189 -0.72 0.47 16.37
C GLY A 189 0.79 0.40 16.08
N ALA A 190 1.21 -0.64 15.35
CA ALA A 190 2.61 -0.83 14.99
C ALA A 190 3.00 0.04 13.78
N VAL A 191 4.17 0.69 13.84
CA VAL A 191 4.80 1.37 12.70
C VAL A 191 6.09 0.68 12.33
N ALA A 192 6.26 0.44 11.03
CA ALA A 192 7.54 0.05 10.46
C ALA A 192 8.02 1.16 9.52
N VAL A 193 9.09 1.86 9.91
CA VAL A 193 9.80 2.78 9.00
C VAL A 193 10.89 1.98 8.30
N LEU A 194 10.77 1.89 6.97
CA LEU A 194 11.60 1.08 6.10
C LEU A 194 12.50 1.99 5.26
N ALA A 195 13.81 1.89 5.50
CA ALA A 195 14.81 2.62 4.75
C ALA A 195 14.80 2.22 3.27
N SER A 196 15.05 3.19 2.39
CA SER A 196 15.20 2.93 0.96
C SER A 196 16.53 2.24 0.66
N LEU A 197 16.51 0.96 0.29
CA LEU A 197 17.65 0.30 -0.33
C LEU A 197 17.38 0.12 -1.84
N PRO A 198 18.37 0.25 -2.73
CA PRO A 198 18.18 0.09 -4.18
C PRO A 198 17.53 -1.24 -4.58
N LEU A 199 17.84 -2.32 -3.85
CA LEU A 199 17.24 -3.64 -4.06
C LEU A 199 15.76 -3.71 -3.59
N ALA A 200 15.39 -2.89 -2.60
CA ALA A 200 14.03 -2.80 -2.07
C ALA A 200 13.10 -1.97 -2.96
N ALA A 201 13.62 -1.30 -3.99
CA ALA A 201 12.80 -0.53 -4.94
C ALA A 201 11.77 -1.41 -5.69
N LYS A 202 11.90 -2.74 -5.68
CA LYS A 202 10.90 -3.65 -6.29
C LYS A 202 9.67 -3.89 -5.41
N SER A 203 9.78 -3.72 -4.10
CA SER A 203 8.72 -3.97 -3.12
C SER A 203 8.09 -2.70 -2.56
N GLN A 204 8.46 -1.53 -3.11
CA GLN A 204 7.87 -0.25 -2.72
C GLN A 204 6.59 0.05 -3.50
N PRO A 205 5.62 0.73 -2.87
CA PRO A 205 4.45 1.27 -3.56
C PRO A 205 4.84 2.05 -4.81
N VAL A 206 4.05 1.93 -5.87
CA VAL A 206 4.25 2.64 -7.13
C VAL A 206 3.58 4.01 -7.08
N LEU A 207 4.26 5.04 -7.60
CA LEU A 207 3.70 6.38 -7.79
C LEU A 207 2.78 6.41 -9.01
#